data_AF-A0A4S0Q7Y3-F1
#
_entry.id   AF-A0A4S0Q7Y3-F1
#
_cell.length_a   1.000
_cell.length_b   1.000
_cell.length_c   1.000
_cell.angle_alpha   90.00
_cell.angle_beta   90.00
_cell.angle_gamma   90.00
#
_symmetry.space_group_name_H-M   'P 1'
#
loop_
_entity.id
_entity.type
_entity.pdbx_description
1 polymer ?
#
loop_
_entity_poly.entity_id
_entity_poly.type
_entity_poly.pdbx_seq_one_letter_code
_entity_poly.pdbx_strand_id
1 'polypeptide(L)'
;MLHEDLPEAQVIVVSNREPYIHNTKGDGVELVVPASGLVSAMEPITRACAGTWIAYGGGTADRQMVDGDDRVQVPPDNPSYTLRRVWLTEEEYQGYYL
;
A
#
# COMPACT_ATOMS: atom_id res chain seq x y z
N MET A 1 -20.27 -1.14 -12.97
CA MET A 1 -19.02 -1.72 -13.48
C MET A 1 -18.25 -2.52 -12.42
N LEU A 2 -18.23 -2.12 -11.15
CA LEU A 2 -17.91 -3.04 -10.02
C LEU A 2 -18.68 -2.61 -8.76
N HIS A 3 -18.72 -1.30 -8.48
CA HIS A 3 -19.56 -0.73 -7.41
C HIS A 3 -21.07 -0.89 -7.68
N GLU A 4 -21.51 -0.85 -8.93
CA GLU A 4 -22.93 -1.07 -9.30
C GLU A 4 -23.35 -2.54 -9.19
N ASP A 5 -22.40 -3.46 -9.38
CA ASP A 5 -22.63 -4.91 -9.38
C ASP A 5 -22.48 -5.50 -7.96
N LEU A 6 -21.75 -4.81 -7.08
CA LEU A 6 -21.47 -5.18 -5.69
C LEU A 6 -21.46 -3.93 -4.77
N PRO A 7 -22.62 -3.30 -4.53
CA PRO A 7 -22.72 -2.00 -3.85
C PRO A 7 -22.22 -2.01 -2.40
N GLU A 8 -22.13 -3.19 -1.76
CA GLU A 8 -21.67 -3.36 -0.38
C GLU A 8 -20.35 -4.16 -0.28
N ALA A 9 -19.74 -4.57 -1.40
CA ALA A 9 -18.52 -5.36 -1.34
C ALA A 9 -17.31 -4.49 -1.02
N GLN A 10 -16.69 -4.76 0.12
CA GLN A 10 -15.40 -4.19 0.48
C GLN A 10 -14.30 -4.86 -0.35
N VAL A 11 -13.60 -4.08 -1.17
CA VAL A 11 -12.41 -4.56 -1.88
C VAL A 11 -11.21 -4.49 -0.94
N ILE A 12 -10.65 -5.67 -0.63
CA ILE A 12 -9.39 -5.81 0.10
C ILE A 12 -8.39 -6.51 -0.83
N VAL A 13 -7.29 -5.83 -1.13
CA VAL A 13 -6.17 -6.41 -1.86
C VAL A 13 -5.06 -6.71 -0.86
N VAL A 14 -4.59 -7.95 -0.80
CA VAL A 14 -3.45 -8.34 0.03
C VAL A 14 -2.32 -8.80 -0.88
N SER A 15 -1.15 -8.18 -0.76
CA SER A 15 0.01 -8.54 -1.56
C SER A 15 1.30 -8.20 -0.86
N ASN A 16 2.41 -8.83 -1.24
CA ASN A 16 3.69 -8.46 -0.65
C ASN A 16 4.17 -7.06 -1.10
N ARG A 17 3.87 -6.67 -2.34
CA ARG A 17 4.36 -5.41 -2.92
C ARG A 17 3.41 -4.27 -2.59
N GLU A 18 3.92 -3.24 -1.91
CA GLU A 18 3.17 -2.00 -1.72
C GLU A 18 3.20 -1.12 -2.99
N PRO A 19 2.12 -0.36 -3.25
CA PRO A 19 2.04 0.54 -4.40
C PRO A 19 2.83 1.85 -4.22
N TYR A 20 3.16 2.21 -2.98
CA TYR A 20 3.83 3.46 -2.61
C TYR A 20 4.81 3.19 -1.47
N ILE A 21 6.09 3.48 -1.66
CA ILE A 21 7.15 3.28 -0.67
C ILE A 21 7.69 4.64 -0.24
N HIS A 22 7.78 4.91 1.07
CA HIS A 22 8.41 6.11 1.60
C HIS A 22 9.81 5.80 2.10
N ASN A 23 10.80 6.53 1.58
CA ASN A 23 12.19 6.40 1.99
C ASN A 23 12.72 7.71 2.55
N THR A 24 13.51 7.63 3.62
CA THR A 24 14.29 8.76 4.10
C THR A 24 15.32 9.16 3.06
N LYS A 25 15.38 10.45 2.73
CA LYS A 25 16.35 11.04 1.80
C LYS A 25 16.83 12.39 2.33
N GLY A 26 18.07 12.42 2.83
CA GLY A 26 18.61 13.58 3.52
C GLY A 26 17.74 13.91 4.75
N ASP A 27 17.29 15.16 4.83
CA ASP A 27 16.45 15.65 5.93
C ASP A 27 14.93 15.47 5.66
N GLY A 28 14.56 14.76 4.58
CA GLY A 28 13.17 14.60 4.16
C GLY A 28 12.77 13.17 3.83
N VAL A 29 11.55 13.03 3.33
CA VAL A 29 10.97 11.75 2.88
C VAL A 29 10.70 11.84 1.38
N GLU A 30 11.16 10.85 0.63
CA GLU A 30 10.89 10.65 -0.79
C GLU A 30 9.86 9.54 -0.98
N LEU A 31 8.87 9.78 -1.85
CA LEU A 31 7.92 8.78 -2.30
C LEU A 31 8.47 8.07 -3.55
N VAL A 32 8.53 6.75 -3.50
CA VAL A 32 8.90 5.89 -4.61
C VAL A 32 7.71 5.03 -5.01
N VAL A 33 7.33 5.09 -6.29
CA VAL A 33 6.35 4.18 -6.89
C VAL A 33 7.12 3.06 -7.59
N PRO A 34 7.10 1.81 -7.07
CA PRO A 34 7.85 0.72 -7.66
C PRO A 34 7.26 0.31 -9.01
N ALA A 35 8.11 0.01 -9.98
CA ALA A 35 7.67 -0.62 -11.23
C ALA A 35 7.17 -2.04 -10.92
N SER A 36 5.84 -2.22 -10.94
CA SER A 36 5.19 -3.48 -10.60
C SER A 36 3.94 -3.70 -11.44
N GLY A 37 3.93 -4.79 -12.23
CA GLY A 37 2.77 -5.17 -13.03
C GLY A 37 1.53 -5.47 -12.17
N LEU A 38 1.73 -5.94 -10.92
CA LEU A 38 0.64 -6.15 -9.97
C LEU A 38 -0.02 -4.82 -9.57
N VAL A 39 0.79 -3.81 -9.27
CA VAL A 39 0.30 -2.48 -8.87
C VAL A 39 -0.48 -1.86 -10.03
N SER A 40 0.11 -1.85 -11.23
CA SER A 40 -0.55 -1.33 -12.43
C SER A 40 -1.89 -2.01 -12.74
N ALA A 41 -2.00 -3.32 -12.48
CA ALA A 41 -3.23 -4.08 -12.73
C ALA A 41 -4.32 -3.84 -11.69
N MET A 42 -3.95 -3.76 -10.41
CA MET A 42 -4.92 -3.79 -9.31
C MET A 42 -5.29 -2.39 -8.79
N GLU A 43 -4.40 -1.40 -8.87
CA GLU A 43 -4.64 -0.05 -8.35
C GLU A 43 -5.91 0.61 -8.92
N PRO A 44 -6.23 0.50 -10.24
CA PRO A 44 -7.47 1.06 -10.77
C PRO A 44 -8.73 0.48 -10.10
N ILE A 45 -8.72 -0.81 -9.79
CA ILE A 45 -9.83 -1.51 -9.14
C ILE A 45 -9.94 -1.08 -7.68
N THR A 46 -8.83 -1.05 -6.94
CA THR A 46 -8.82 -0.64 -5.53
C THR A 46 -9.28 0.81 -5.39
N ARG A 47 -8.83 1.70 -6.27
CA ARG A 47 -9.27 3.11 -6.33
C ARG A 47 -10.77 3.23 -6.62
N ALA A 48 -11.27 2.51 -7.62
CA ALA A 48 -12.68 2.61 -8.03
C ALA A 48 -13.66 2.15 -6.94
N CYS A 49 -13.21 1.30 -6.02
CA CYS A 49 -14.03 0.76 -4.93
C CYS A 49 -13.72 1.40 -3.56
N ALA A 50 -12.90 2.46 -3.51
CA ALA A 50 -12.40 3.04 -2.25
C ALA A 50 -11.87 1.98 -1.26
N GLY A 51 -11.18 0.97 -1.80
CA GLY A 51 -10.80 -0.24 -1.07
C GLY A 51 -9.60 -0.06 -0.15
N THR A 52 -9.18 -1.17 0.46
CA THR A 52 -7.96 -1.24 1.27
C THR A 52 -6.94 -2.15 0.61
N TRP A 53 -5.75 -1.62 0.38
CA TRP A 53 -4.57 -2.39 0.00
C TRP A 53 -3.75 -2.71 1.24
N ILE A 54 -3.46 -3.97 1.50
CA ILE A 54 -2.61 -4.43 2.60
C ILE A 54 -1.31 -4.97 2.00
N ALA A 55 -0.18 -4.38 2.41
CA ALA A 55 1.12 -4.81 1.94
C ALA A 55 2.21 -4.63 2.99
N TYR A 56 3.34 -5.31 2.79
CA TYR A 56 4.52 -5.11 3.61
C TYR A 56 5.06 -3.68 3.43
N GLY A 57 5.32 -2.98 4.53
CA GLY A 57 5.97 -1.68 4.53
C GLY A 57 7.49 -1.82 4.61
N GLY A 58 8.17 -1.76 3.46
CA GLY A 58 9.61 -1.99 3.36
C GLY A 58 10.46 -0.72 3.28
N GLY A 59 9.83 0.44 3.14
CA GLY A 59 10.49 1.74 3.05
C GLY A 59 11.04 2.22 4.39
N THR A 60 12.18 2.91 4.34
CA THR A 60 12.88 3.39 5.54
C THR A 60 12.11 4.45 6.33
N ALA A 61 11.14 5.13 5.70
CA ALA A 61 10.27 6.12 6.32
C ALA A 61 8.81 5.67 6.44
N ASP A 62 8.45 4.45 6.02
CA ASP A 62 7.06 4.03 5.94
C ASP A 62 6.32 4.06 7.27
N ARG A 63 7.01 3.70 8.37
CA ARG A 63 6.47 3.77 9.73
C ARG A 63 6.17 5.19 10.20
N GLN A 64 6.86 6.18 9.64
CA GLN A 64 6.67 7.59 10.00
C GLN A 64 5.47 8.20 9.26
N MET A 65 5.03 7.57 8.18
CA MET A 65 4.01 8.08 7.26
C MET A 65 2.63 7.47 7.49
N VAL A 66 2.51 6.51 8.39
CA VAL A 66 1.23 5.88 8.74
C VAL A 66 0.61 6.52 9.98
N ASP A 67 -0.71 6.38 10.10
CA ASP A 67 -1.44 6.70 11.33
C ASP A 67 -1.27 5.60 12.40
N GLY A 68 -1.99 5.74 13.52
CA GLY A 68 -1.95 4.78 14.63
C GLY A 68 -2.51 3.39 14.32
N ASP A 69 -3.16 3.20 13.16
CA ASP A 69 -3.72 1.92 12.68
C ASP A 69 -2.86 1.30 11.56
N ASP A 70 -1.64 1.81 11.35
CA ASP A 70 -0.72 1.45 10.28
C ASP A 70 -1.26 1.77 8.88
N ARG A 71 -2.06 2.83 8.73
CA ARG A 71 -2.69 3.22 7.45
C ARG A 71 -2.17 4.55 6.92
N VAL A 72 -2.21 4.68 5.60
CA VAL A 72 -1.96 5.93 4.88
C VAL A 72 -2.94 6.03 3.71
N GLN A 73 -3.47 7.23 3.47
CA GLN A 73 -4.33 7.47 2.30
C GLN A 73 -3.48 7.66 1.05
N VAL A 74 -3.87 7.03 -0.05
CA VAL A 74 -3.12 7.04 -1.30
C VAL A 74 -4.06 7.18 -2.51
N PRO A 75 -3.55 7.69 -3.66
CA PRO A 75 -2.26 8.37 -3.82
C PRO A 75 -2.17 9.68 -3.04
N PRO A 76 -0.96 10.18 -2.72
CA PRO A 76 -0.79 11.40 -1.93
C PRO A 76 -1.45 12.65 -2.53
N ASP A 77 -1.41 12.79 -3.86
CA ASP A 77 -1.96 13.97 -4.54
C ASP A 77 -3.49 13.94 -4.65
N ASN A 78 -4.11 12.76 -4.65
CA ASN A 78 -5.56 12.59 -4.73
C ASN A 78 -6.01 11.33 -3.96
N PRO A 79 -6.06 11.40 -2.62
CA PRO A 79 -6.48 10.32 -1.75
C PRO A 79 -7.79 9.66 -2.21
N SER A 80 -7.72 8.36 -2.50
CA SER A 80 -8.87 7.63 -3.06
C SER A 80 -9.01 6.20 -2.58
N TYR A 81 -7.99 5.66 -1.90
CA TYR A 81 -8.06 4.37 -1.23
C TYR A 81 -7.06 4.30 -0.07
N THR A 82 -7.17 3.28 0.77
CA THR A 82 -6.31 3.11 1.95
C THR A 82 -5.18 2.12 1.66
N LEU A 83 -3.94 2.48 1.93
CA LEU A 83 -2.83 1.53 2.08
C LEU A 83 -2.63 1.25 3.57
N ARG A 84 -2.80 0.00 3.98
CA ARG A 84 -2.44 -0.48 5.31
C ARG A 84 -1.13 -1.26 5.22
N ARG A 85 -0.15 -0.87 6.01
CA ARG A 85 1.14 -1.56 6.06
C ARG A 85 1.13 -2.66 7.11
N VAL A 86 1.78 -3.76 6.79
CA VAL A 86 2.14 -4.80 7.75
C VAL A 86 3.64 -4.81 7.94
N TRP A 87 4.06 -5.14 9.14
CA TRP A 87 5.45 -5.10 9.54
C TRP A 87 5.92 -6.52 9.78
N LEU A 88 6.90 -6.95 8.98
CA LEU A 88 7.55 -8.24 9.17
C LEU A 88 8.82 -8.05 10.01
N THR A 89 9.13 -9.01 10.86
CA THR A 89 10.46 -9.10 11.48
C THR A 89 11.49 -9.51 10.44
N GLU A 90 12.77 -9.35 10.77
CA GLU A 90 13.86 -9.80 9.89
C GLU A 90 13.76 -11.30 9.64
N GLU A 91 13.44 -12.10 10.66
CA GLU A 91 13.28 -13.55 10.53
C GLU A 91 12.12 -13.92 9.61
N GLU A 92 10.98 -13.23 9.71
CA GLU A 92 9.83 -13.40 8.82
C GLU A 92 10.16 -12.99 7.38
N TYR A 93 10.94 -11.93 7.19
CA TYR A 93 11.37 -11.52 5.86
C TYR A 93 12.32 -12.55 5.23
N GLN A 94 13.33 -13.01 5.98
CA GLN A 94 14.32 -13.97 5.52
C GLN A 94 13.72 -15.37 5.25
N GLY A 95 12.78 -15.83 6.08
CA GLY A 95 12.15 -17.14 5.91
C GLY A 95 11.17 -17.27 4.74
N TYR A 96 10.70 -16.15 4.17
CA TYR A 96 9.76 -16.12 3.05
C TYR A 96 10.41 -15.73 1.70
N TYR A 97 11.60 -15.11 1.72
CA TYR A 97 12.26 -14.58 0.52
C TYR A 97 13.66 -15.13 0.22
N LEU A 98 14.27 -15.92 1.12
CA LEU A 98 15.52 -16.68 0.84
C LEU A 98 15.28 -18.18 0.68
#